data_AF-A0A1L5KQB4-F1
#
_entry.id   AF-A0A1L5KQB4-F1
#
_cell.length_a   1.000
_cell.length_b   1.000
_cell.length_c   1.000
_cell.angle_alpha   90.00
_cell.angle_beta   90.00
_cell.angle_gamma   90.00
#
_symmetry.space_group_name_H-M   'P 1'
#
loop_
_entity.id
_entity.type
_entity.pdbx_description
1 polymer ?
#
loop_
_entity_poly.entity_id
_entity_poly.type
_entity_poly.pdbx_seq_one_letter_code
_entity_poly.pdbx_strand_id
1 'polypeptide(L)'
;LALDQRMIDPMLPDDPESKVNTCIDNVHRIWEEHADTKAAQLIFCDLSTPKNDGSFNVYDDIREKLIRRGVPAEQIRFIHEATTDVQKKELFAKVRSGEVRILLGSTQKMGAGTNVQDRLVALHNLDCPWRPSDVGRILRTFKIKKNVEVTDNDKIII
;
A
#
# COMPACT_ATOMS: atom_id res chain seq x y z
N LEU A 1 15.98 10.56 3.02
CA LEU A 1 14.60 11.09 2.98
C LEU A 1 13.81 10.51 4.14
N ALA A 2 13.11 11.36 4.90
CA ALA A 2 12.18 10.95 5.96
C ALA A 2 10.88 10.41 5.33
N LEU A 3 10.09 9.63 6.07
CA LEU A 3 8.81 9.08 5.59
C LEU A 3 7.82 10.21 5.27
N ASP A 4 7.59 11.09 6.23
CA ASP A 4 6.93 12.38 6.05
C ASP A 4 7.32 13.25 7.26
N GLN A 5 7.66 14.52 7.06
CA GLN A 5 8.03 15.41 8.17
C GLN A 5 6.82 15.72 9.07
N ARG A 6 5.60 15.60 8.54
CA ARG A 6 4.33 15.76 9.29
C ARG A 6 4.11 14.70 10.36
N MET A 7 4.88 13.60 10.34
CA MET A 7 4.89 12.63 11.43
C MET A 7 5.52 13.15 12.72
N ILE A 8 6.38 14.17 12.62
CA ILE A 8 7.05 14.81 13.76
C ILE A 8 6.30 16.08 14.16
N ASP A 9 5.86 16.86 13.18
CA ASP A 9 5.04 18.05 13.39
C ASP A 9 3.94 18.15 12.31
N PRO A 10 2.68 17.85 12.65
CA PRO A 10 1.56 17.89 11.70
C PRO A 10 1.29 19.27 11.07
N MET A 11 1.87 20.36 11.60
CA MET A 11 1.71 21.72 11.06
C MET A 11 2.68 22.03 9.92
N LEU A 12 3.65 21.15 9.64
CA LEU A 12 4.59 21.32 8.54
C LEU A 12 3.89 21.18 7.17
N PRO A 13 4.36 21.91 6.15
CA PRO A 13 3.82 21.78 4.80
C PRO A 13 4.05 20.36 4.25
N ASP A 14 3.10 19.91 3.42
CA ASP A 14 3.23 18.66 2.69
C ASP A 14 4.36 18.78 1.67
N ASP A 15 5.46 18.05 1.91
CA ASP A 15 6.65 18.07 1.07
C ASP A 15 6.41 17.19 -0.17
N PRO A 16 6.36 17.77 -1.39
CA PRO A 16 6.14 17.01 -2.62
C PRO A 16 7.21 15.93 -2.87
N GLU A 17 8.41 16.09 -2.31
CA GLU A 17 9.50 15.12 -2.41
C GLU A 17 9.49 14.09 -1.26
N SER A 18 8.45 14.08 -0.43
CA SER A 18 8.27 13.05 0.60
C SER A 18 8.04 11.68 -0.03
N LYS A 19 8.48 10.63 0.67
CA LYS A 19 8.28 9.24 0.24
C LYS A 19 6.81 8.88 0.06
N VAL A 20 5.94 9.50 0.86
CA VAL A 20 4.50 9.31 0.77
C VAL A 20 3.99 9.85 -0.57
N ASN A 21 4.37 11.07 -0.96
CA ASN A 21 3.93 11.68 -2.22
C ASN A 21 4.42 10.92 -3.45
N THR A 22 5.70 10.53 -3.48
CA THR A 22 6.24 9.75 -4.60
C THR A 22 5.63 8.35 -4.70
N CYS A 23 5.34 7.69 -3.56
CA CYS A 23 4.58 6.44 -3.55
C CYS A 23 3.18 6.63 -4.13
N ILE A 24 2.49 7.71 -3.76
CA ILE A 24 1.16 8.05 -4.30
C ILE A 24 1.22 8.29 -5.81
N ASP A 25 2.23 8.98 -6.32
CA ASP A 25 2.45 9.19 -7.75
C ASP A 25 2.57 7.86 -8.49
N ASN A 26 3.40 6.95 -7.99
CA ASN A 26 3.59 5.63 -8.59
C ASN A 26 2.32 4.77 -8.53
N VAL A 27 1.64 4.75 -7.38
CA VAL A 27 0.39 4.02 -7.20
C VAL A 27 -0.68 4.53 -8.16
N HIS A 28 -0.80 5.85 -8.31
CA HIS A 28 -1.76 6.48 -9.21
C HIS A 28 -1.43 6.16 -10.68
N ARG A 29 -0.17 6.28 -11.09
CA ARG A 29 0.32 5.88 -12.43
C ARG A 29 -0.07 4.44 -12.77
N ILE A 30 0.28 3.48 -11.91
CA ILE A 30 -0.02 2.05 -12.11
C ILE A 30 -1.53 1.80 -12.12
N TRP A 31 -2.29 2.57 -11.32
CA TRP A 31 -3.75 2.48 -11.31
C TRP A 31 -4.37 2.96 -12.64
N GLU A 32 -3.83 4.00 -13.26
CA GLU A 32 -4.27 4.47 -14.58
C GLU A 32 -3.84 3.49 -15.69
N GLU A 33 -2.57 3.09 -15.72
CA GLU A 33 -2.01 2.17 -16.73
C GLU A 33 -2.74 0.83 -16.78
N HIS A 34 -3.21 0.33 -15.63
CA HIS A 34 -3.91 -0.95 -15.51
C HIS A 34 -5.42 -0.81 -15.27
N ALA A 35 -6.03 0.29 -15.69
CA ALA A 35 -7.48 0.52 -15.56
C ALA A 35 -8.32 -0.53 -16.33
N ASP A 36 -7.82 -1.00 -17.47
CA ASP A 36 -8.43 -2.03 -18.32
C ASP A 36 -8.50 -3.41 -17.67
N THR A 37 -7.43 -3.78 -16.96
CA THR A 37 -7.25 -5.07 -16.29
C THR A 37 -7.72 -5.04 -14.84
N LYS A 38 -8.06 -3.87 -14.31
CA LYS A 38 -8.41 -3.64 -12.89
C LYS A 38 -7.39 -4.28 -11.96
N ALA A 39 -6.11 -4.07 -12.27
CA ALA A 39 -5.03 -4.63 -11.46
C ALA A 39 -5.02 -4.05 -10.05
N ALA A 40 -4.47 -4.84 -9.12
CA ALA A 40 -4.38 -4.55 -7.71
C ALA A 40 -2.94 -4.24 -7.29
N GLN A 41 -2.82 -3.43 -6.24
CA GLN A 41 -1.57 -2.98 -5.67
C GLN A 41 -1.61 -3.11 -4.15
N LEU A 42 -0.48 -3.48 -3.54
CA LEU A 42 -0.32 -3.53 -2.09
C LEU A 42 0.62 -2.42 -1.62
N ILE A 43 0.22 -1.71 -0.56
CA ILE A 43 1.07 -0.70 0.09
C ILE A 43 1.33 -1.17 1.52
N PHE A 44 2.61 -1.35 1.86
CA PHE A 44 3.08 -1.73 3.18
C PHE A 44 3.56 -0.51 3.96
N CYS A 45 3.06 -0.36 5.19
CA CYS A 45 3.52 0.68 6.13
C CYS A 45 3.40 0.19 7.58
N ASP A 46 4.51 -0.18 8.22
CA ASP A 46 4.58 -0.62 9.62
C ASP A 46 4.69 0.55 10.64
N LEU A 47 5.32 1.68 10.28
CA LEU A 47 5.62 2.85 11.13
C LEU A 47 4.39 3.71 11.47
N SER A 48 3.25 3.52 10.81
CA SER A 48 2.04 4.35 10.98
C SER A 48 0.81 3.51 11.29
N THR A 49 0.94 2.50 12.15
CA THR A 49 -0.25 1.78 12.65
C THR A 49 -1.20 2.81 13.27
N PRO A 50 -2.46 2.93 12.81
CA PRO A 50 -3.38 3.97 13.24
C PRO A 50 -3.50 3.98 14.77
N LYS A 51 -3.16 5.10 15.40
CA LYS A 51 -3.49 5.35 16.80
C LYS A 51 -4.86 6.02 16.82
N ASN A 52 -5.79 5.50 17.62
CA ASN A 52 -7.14 6.09 17.80
C ASN A 52 -7.12 7.44 18.57
N ASP A 53 -6.01 8.19 18.51
CA ASP A 53 -5.78 9.44 19.27
C ASP A 53 -5.94 10.71 18.40
N GLY A 54 -6.29 10.57 17.12
CA GLY A 54 -6.44 11.70 16.20
C GLY A 54 -5.11 12.28 15.68
N SER A 55 -3.98 11.59 15.92
CA SER A 55 -2.69 11.94 15.33
C SER A 55 -2.63 11.67 13.82
N PHE A 56 -1.73 12.36 13.14
CA PHE A 56 -1.50 12.23 11.70
C PHE A 56 -1.30 10.76 11.30
N ASN A 57 -2.15 10.28 10.40
CA ASN A 57 -2.14 8.91 9.92
C ASN A 57 -1.78 8.87 8.43
N VAL A 58 -0.63 8.27 8.13
CA VAL A 58 -0.13 8.10 6.75
C VAL A 58 -1.13 7.34 5.88
N TYR A 59 -1.89 6.39 6.45
CA TYR A 59 -2.92 5.65 5.71
C TYR A 59 -4.05 6.55 5.22
N ASP A 60 -4.51 7.47 6.07
CA ASP A 60 -5.58 8.41 5.73
C ASP A 60 -5.08 9.48 4.76
N ASP A 61 -3.85 9.97 4.94
CA ASP A 61 -3.21 10.92 4.01
C ASP A 61 -3.06 10.32 2.60
N ILE A 62 -2.60 9.07 2.48
CA ILE A 62 -2.52 8.36 1.20
C ILE A 62 -3.90 8.22 0.57
N ARG A 63 -4.90 7.79 1.34
CA ARG A 63 -6.27 7.61 0.84
C ARG A 63 -6.84 8.93 0.35
N GLU A 64 -6.74 10.01 1.12
CA GLU A 64 -7.24 11.32 0.73
C GLU A 64 -6.57 11.84 -0.53
N LYS A 65 -5.25 11.73 -0.63
CA LYS A 65 -4.49 12.17 -1.81
C LYS A 65 -4.85 11.37 -3.06
N LEU A 66 -5.03 10.05 -2.94
CA LEU A 66 -5.49 9.22 -4.06
C LEU A 66 -6.92 9.58 -4.50
N ILE A 67 -7.83 9.84 -3.55
CA ILE A 67 -9.20 10.29 -3.86
C ILE A 67 -9.20 11.65 -4.56
N ARG A 68 -8.37 12.58 -4.10
CA ARG A 68 -8.20 13.90 -4.74
C ARG A 68 -7.67 13.78 -6.18
N ARG A 69 -6.93 12.72 -6.49
CA ARG A 69 -6.45 12.38 -7.84
C ARG A 69 -7.47 11.59 -8.68
N GLY A 70 -8.67 11.35 -8.16
CA GLY A 70 -9.77 10.71 -8.88
C GLY A 70 -9.90 9.21 -8.67
N VAL A 71 -9.10 8.59 -7.79
CA VAL A 71 -9.28 7.18 -7.44
C VAL A 71 -10.54 7.01 -6.59
N PRO A 72 -11.51 6.16 -6.98
CA PRO A 72 -12.72 5.97 -6.20
C PRO A 72 -12.41 5.37 -4.82
N ALA A 73 -13.02 5.94 -3.78
CA ALA A 73 -12.75 5.56 -2.39
C ALA A 73 -13.04 4.08 -2.10
N GLU A 74 -14.00 3.48 -2.81
CA GLU A 74 -14.34 2.06 -2.71
C GLU A 74 -13.22 1.12 -3.15
N GLN A 75 -12.32 1.58 -4.03
CA GLN A 75 -11.19 0.81 -4.54
C GLN A 75 -9.99 0.81 -3.59
N ILE A 76 -10.02 1.66 -2.55
CA ILE A 76 -8.96 1.82 -1.56
C ILE A 76 -9.46 1.21 -0.25
N ARG A 77 -8.75 0.18 0.26
CA ARG A 77 -9.11 -0.47 1.53
C ARG A 77 -7.93 -0.67 2.44
N PHE A 78 -8.23 -0.80 3.73
CA PHE A 78 -7.24 -1.05 4.77
C PHE A 78 -7.41 -2.46 5.33
N ILE A 79 -6.32 -3.23 5.44
CA ILE A 79 -6.37 -4.55 6.08
C ILE A 79 -6.81 -4.46 7.55
N HIS A 80 -6.63 -3.30 8.18
CA HIS A 80 -6.98 -3.05 9.57
C HIS A 80 -8.50 -3.08 9.82
N GLU A 81 -9.33 -2.86 8.79
CA GLU A 81 -10.79 -2.97 8.86
C GLU A 81 -11.26 -4.44 8.97
N ALA A 82 -10.42 -5.39 8.53
CA ALA A 82 -10.70 -6.81 8.56
C ALA A 82 -9.99 -7.49 9.75
N THR A 83 -10.68 -7.58 10.89
CA THR A 83 -10.13 -8.14 12.13
C THR A 83 -10.28 -9.66 12.22
N THR A 84 -11.30 -10.22 11.57
CA THR A 84 -11.57 -11.66 11.54
C THR A 84 -11.06 -12.31 10.26
N ASP A 85 -10.77 -13.62 10.30
CA ASP A 85 -10.34 -14.37 9.11
C ASP A 85 -11.41 -14.38 8.01
N VAL A 86 -12.70 -14.34 8.37
CA VAL A 86 -13.82 -14.24 7.43
C VAL A 86 -13.76 -12.91 6.69
N GLN A 87 -13.67 -11.79 7.41
CA GLN A 87 -13.57 -10.46 6.80
C GLN A 87 -12.31 -10.31 5.94
N LYS A 88 -11.18 -10.90 6.36
CA LYS A 88 -9.95 -10.89 5.56
C LYS A 88 -10.14 -11.65 4.25
N LYS A 89 -10.77 -12.83 4.28
CA LYS A 89 -11.08 -13.60 3.08
C LYS A 89 -12.02 -12.84 2.13
N GLU A 90 -13.03 -12.15 2.66
CA GLU A 90 -13.92 -11.30 1.87
C GLU A 90 -13.18 -10.12 1.25
N LEU A 91 -12.31 -9.45 2.01
CA LEU A 91 -11.49 -8.36 1.50
C LEU A 91 -10.59 -8.84 0.36
N PHE A 92 -9.92 -9.98 0.53
CA PHE A 92 -9.09 -10.57 -0.53
C PHE A 92 -9.92 -11.08 -1.72
N ALA A 93 -11.16 -11.49 -1.52
CA ALA A 93 -12.08 -11.77 -2.62
C ALA A 93 -12.38 -10.51 -3.44
N LYS A 94 -12.62 -9.36 -2.78
CA LYS A 94 -12.82 -8.07 -3.46
C LYS A 94 -11.59 -7.58 -4.21
N VAL A 95 -10.39 -7.86 -3.68
CA VAL A 95 -9.15 -7.58 -4.41
C VAL A 95 -9.04 -8.46 -5.66
N ARG A 96 -9.37 -9.75 -5.55
CA ARG A 96 -9.37 -10.68 -6.69
C ARG A 96 -10.46 -10.39 -7.73
N SER A 97 -11.59 -9.80 -7.34
CA SER A 97 -12.64 -9.37 -8.29
C SER A 97 -12.30 -8.05 -8.99
N GLY A 98 -11.32 -7.29 -8.47
CA GLY A 98 -10.96 -5.96 -8.95
C GLY A 98 -11.87 -4.85 -8.42
N GLU A 99 -12.72 -5.15 -7.43
CA GLU A 99 -13.46 -4.13 -6.68
C GLU A 99 -12.54 -3.29 -5.81
N VAL A 100 -11.52 -3.92 -5.23
CA VAL A 100 -10.46 -3.25 -4.46
C VAL A 100 -9.17 -3.34 -5.26
N ARG A 101 -8.60 -2.19 -5.61
CA ARG A 101 -7.38 -2.09 -6.42
C ARG A 101 -6.19 -1.61 -5.62
N ILE A 102 -6.40 -0.99 -4.47
CA ILE A 102 -5.33 -0.51 -3.59
C ILE A 102 -5.64 -1.02 -2.19
N LEU A 103 -4.78 -1.89 -1.67
CA LEU A 103 -4.89 -2.42 -0.32
C LEU A 103 -3.68 -1.98 0.50
N LEU A 104 -3.92 -1.25 1.58
CA LEU A 104 -2.88 -0.82 2.49
C LEU A 104 -2.89 -1.65 3.77
N GLY A 105 -1.71 -1.95 4.29
CA GLY A 105 -1.59 -2.69 5.54
C GLY A 105 -0.17 -2.79 6.09
N SER A 106 -0.07 -3.24 7.34
CA SER A 106 1.21 -3.60 7.93
C SER A 106 1.62 -5.00 7.49
N THR A 107 2.93 -5.24 7.42
CA THR A 107 3.53 -6.54 7.10
C THR A 107 2.97 -7.63 8.01
N GLN A 108 2.77 -7.31 9.30
CA GLN A 108 2.20 -8.24 10.28
C GLN A 108 0.74 -8.61 10.01
N LYS A 109 -0.12 -7.62 9.68
CA LYS A 109 -1.54 -7.90 9.46
C LYS A 109 -1.83 -8.50 8.09
N MET A 110 -1.03 -8.14 7.09
CA MET A 110 -1.15 -8.63 5.73
C MET A 110 -0.75 -10.10 5.64
N GLY A 111 0.35 -10.50 6.32
CA GLY A 111 0.70 -11.88 6.69
C GLY A 111 0.82 -12.91 5.55
N ALA A 112 1.26 -14.13 5.87
CA ALA A 112 1.26 -15.24 4.92
C ALA A 112 -0.18 -15.73 4.67
N GLY A 113 -0.57 -15.93 3.41
CA GLY A 113 -1.87 -16.51 3.03
C GLY A 113 -2.79 -15.62 2.19
N THR A 114 -2.33 -14.45 1.77
CA THR A 114 -3.08 -13.53 0.91
C THR A 114 -3.16 -14.04 -0.53
N ASN A 115 -4.27 -14.69 -0.89
CA ASN A 115 -4.52 -15.11 -2.27
C ASN A 115 -4.99 -13.90 -3.11
N VAL A 116 -4.07 -12.98 -3.43
CA VAL A 116 -4.34 -11.80 -4.30
C VAL A 116 -3.43 -11.75 -5.52
N GLN A 117 -2.67 -12.82 -5.76
CA GLN A 117 -1.59 -12.93 -6.76
C GLN A 117 -2.06 -12.78 -8.21
N ASP A 118 -3.34 -13.03 -8.50
CA ASP A 118 -3.82 -13.06 -9.88
C ASP A 118 -3.97 -11.67 -10.49
N ARG A 119 -4.23 -10.65 -9.68
CA ARG A 119 -4.35 -9.25 -10.12
C ARG A 119 -3.25 -8.34 -9.57
N LEU A 120 -2.39 -8.85 -8.70
CA LEU A 120 -1.34 -8.04 -8.09
C LEU A 120 -0.25 -7.72 -9.12
N VAL A 121 -0.04 -6.43 -9.38
CA VAL A 121 0.97 -5.91 -10.32
C VAL A 121 2.01 -5.03 -9.67
N ALA A 122 1.76 -4.51 -8.47
CA ALA A 122 2.73 -3.68 -7.75
C ALA A 122 2.70 -3.87 -6.24
N LEU A 123 3.88 -3.78 -5.63
CA LEU A 123 4.08 -3.81 -4.19
C LEU A 123 4.94 -2.61 -3.78
N HIS A 124 4.37 -1.74 -2.97
CA HIS A 124 5.01 -0.54 -2.47
C HIS A 124 5.32 -0.69 -0.98
N ASN A 125 6.54 -0.38 -0.58
CA ASN A 125 6.92 -0.41 0.83
C ASN A 125 7.42 0.97 1.28
N LEU A 126 6.69 1.60 2.20
CA LEU A 126 6.93 2.99 2.57
C LEU A 126 7.99 3.15 3.66
N ASP A 127 8.10 2.18 4.56
CA ASP A 127 8.74 2.41 5.85
C ASP A 127 9.79 1.36 6.20
N CYS A 128 9.93 0.32 5.38
CA CYS A 128 10.69 -0.82 5.80
C CYS A 128 12.21 -0.55 5.66
N PRO A 129 12.99 -0.76 6.74
CA PRO A 129 14.43 -0.59 6.71
C PRO A 129 15.07 -1.78 6.00
N TRP A 130 15.29 -1.68 4.68
CA TRP A 130 15.60 -2.86 3.87
C TRP A 130 17.10 -3.26 3.83
N ARG A 131 17.42 -4.38 4.49
CA ARG A 131 18.61 -5.23 4.22
C ARG A 131 18.15 -6.41 3.35
N PRO A 132 18.71 -6.72 2.17
CA PRO A 132 18.18 -7.67 1.15
C PRO A 132 17.45 -8.99 1.52
N SER A 133 17.57 -9.51 2.75
CA SER A 133 16.94 -10.74 3.26
C SER A 133 15.40 -10.75 3.34
N ASP A 134 14.78 -9.68 3.83
CA ASP A 134 13.32 -9.59 4.08
C ASP A 134 12.45 -9.07 2.90
N VAL A 135 13.00 -8.52 1.79
CA VAL A 135 12.35 -8.34 0.47
C VAL A 135 12.20 -9.72 -0.12
N GLY A 136 13.27 -10.52 -0.06
CA GLY A 136 13.19 -11.95 -0.36
C GLY A 136 12.17 -12.67 0.54
N ARG A 137 12.02 -12.26 1.81
CA ARG A 137 10.96 -12.80 2.69
C ARG A 137 9.57 -12.39 2.22
N ILE A 138 9.31 -11.11 1.94
CA ILE A 138 8.01 -10.60 1.44
C ILE A 138 7.63 -11.32 0.13
N LEU A 139 8.52 -11.34 -0.84
CA LEU A 139 8.29 -12.01 -2.13
C LEU A 139 7.94 -13.49 -1.95
N ARG A 140 8.64 -14.19 -1.06
CA ARG A 140 8.34 -15.59 -0.72
C ARG A 140 7.03 -15.75 0.05
N THR A 141 6.76 -14.88 1.02
CA THR A 141 5.56 -14.89 1.87
C THR A 141 4.29 -14.70 1.04
N PHE A 142 4.32 -13.78 0.07
CA PHE A 142 3.17 -13.48 -0.78
C PHE A 142 3.17 -14.25 -2.10
N LYS A 143 4.18 -15.11 -2.34
CA LYS A 143 4.40 -15.85 -3.60
C LYS A 143 4.24 -14.96 -4.83
N ILE A 144 4.88 -13.79 -4.79
CA ILE A 144 4.79 -12.77 -5.82
C ILE A 144 5.38 -13.30 -7.14
N LYS A 145 4.65 -13.13 -8.25
CA LYS A 145 5.10 -13.53 -9.59
C LYS A 145 6.16 -12.56 -10.11
N LYS A 146 6.99 -12.98 -11.07
CA LYS A 146 8.12 -12.18 -11.63
C LYS A 146 7.74 -10.85 -12.30
N ASN A 147 6.45 -10.55 -12.49
CA ASN A 147 5.97 -9.36 -13.21
C ASN A 147 5.31 -8.34 -12.27
N VAL A 148 5.71 -8.31 -11.01
CA VAL A 148 5.19 -7.36 -10.02
C VAL A 148 6.27 -6.32 -9.77
N GLU A 149 5.94 -5.05 -10.05
CA GLU A 149 6.82 -3.92 -9.77
C GLU A 149 6.98 -3.80 -8.25
N VAL A 150 8.20 -3.89 -7.77
CA VAL A 150 8.50 -3.70 -6.34
C VAL A 150 9.23 -2.37 -6.16
N THR A 151 8.56 -1.42 -5.52
CA THR A 151 9.10 -0.07 -5.32
C THR A 151 9.51 0.13 -3.87
N ASP A 152 10.76 0.56 -3.68
CA ASP A 152 11.37 0.90 -2.39
C ASP A 152 11.95 2.31 -2.45
N ASN A 153 11.55 3.19 -1.53
CA ASN A 153 12.09 4.54 -1.44
C ASN A 153 12.25 5.21 -2.82
N ASP A 154 11.22 5.07 -3.65
CA ASP A 154 11.12 5.68 -4.99
C ASP A 154 12.00 5.03 -6.06
N LYS A 155 12.52 3.83 -5.81
CA LYS A 155 13.30 3.02 -6.76
C LYS A 155 12.62 1.69 -7.03
N ILE A 156 12.41 1.40 -8.31
CA ILE A 156 12.00 0.07 -8.77
C ILE A 156 13.17 -0.89 -8.54
N ILE A 157 12.95 -1.93 -7.74
CA ILE A 157 13.96 -2.94 -7.42
C ILE A 157 13.90 -4.11 -8.40
N ILE A 158 12.69 -4.50 -8.83
CA ILE A 158 12.42 -5.75 -9.57
C ILE A 158 11.29 -5.51 -10.58
#